data_AF-A0A1V4U7N3-F1
#
_entry.id   AF-A0A1V4U7N3-F1
#
_cell.length_a   1.000
_cell.length_b   1.000
_cell.length_c   1.000
_cell.angle_alpha   90.00
_cell.angle_beta   90.00
_cell.angle_gamma   90.00
#
_symmetry.space_group_name_H-M   'P 1'
#
loop_
_entity.id
_entity.type
_entity.pdbx_description
1 polymer ?
#
loop_
_entity_poly.entity_id
_entity_poly.type
_entity_poly.pdbx_seq_one_letter_code
_entity_poly.pdbx_strand_id
1 'polypeptide(L)'
;MALELDVEKVGNVAPILYHAFLNEGIHGRKDMPEDRPPAGVITGSLEHLLFLTLTVSIDYQRDAHALWDSARRTYEDPETRYLFDPAALQNVPFDRMMQDLQRHKLSKKIHHDTFIWRTVALTLLKKWGGDPRNFLAACDWNAVTILEHLRDDQHFDGKRLTWDFPFLRGPKIGPLWVRMLRDNGKVEDISNLENVPIPVDVHVAKATLALGIVKGTYHGSLEGVYAFVRDAWKQGVCDVSTGKRPMIALDVDEALWHLSKFGCTKRNVVTGECPVKNECIMKGFCVKGKIHLGKDGIMLETG
;
A
#
# COMPACT_ATOMS: atom_id res chain seq x y z
N MET A 1 -27.50 -9.14 7.08
CA MET A 1 -26.09 -8.70 7.04
C MET A 1 -25.44 -9.25 8.28
N ALA A 2 -24.61 -10.28 8.13
CA ALA A 2 -23.89 -10.86 9.25
C ALA A 2 -22.51 -11.24 8.69
N LEU A 3 -21.56 -10.33 8.84
CA LEU A 3 -20.16 -10.63 8.63
C LEU A 3 -19.61 -11.20 9.94
N GLU A 4 -18.88 -12.30 9.82
CA GLU A 4 -18.20 -12.95 10.93
C GLU A 4 -16.69 -12.88 10.70
N LEU A 5 -15.94 -12.63 11.77
CA LEU A 5 -14.49 -12.64 11.78
C LEU A 5 -13.98 -13.97 12.35
N ASP A 6 -13.14 -14.66 11.60
CA ASP A 6 -12.49 -15.89 12.02
C ASP A 6 -11.05 -15.59 12.45
N VAL A 7 -10.92 -15.00 13.65
CA VAL A 7 -9.65 -14.52 14.22
C VAL A 7 -8.69 -15.69 14.51
N GLU A 8 -9.21 -16.83 14.94
CA GLU A 8 -8.40 -18.05 15.16
C GLU A 8 -7.81 -18.56 13.84
N LYS A 9 -8.57 -18.50 12.75
CA LYS A 9 -8.06 -18.86 11.43
C LYS A 9 -6.92 -17.96 10.99
N VAL A 10 -6.95 -16.66 11.30
CA VAL A 10 -5.83 -15.74 11.04
C VAL A 10 -4.55 -16.25 11.71
N GLY A 11 -4.63 -16.66 12.98
CA GLY A 11 -3.50 -17.21 13.73
C GLY A 11 -2.85 -18.42 13.05
N ASN A 12 -3.64 -19.23 12.35
CA ASN A 12 -3.17 -20.38 11.58
C ASN A 12 -2.63 -20.02 10.19
N VAL A 13 -3.27 -19.07 9.49
CA VAL A 13 -2.89 -18.73 8.10
C VAL A 13 -1.73 -17.75 8.02
N ALA A 14 -1.58 -16.85 8.99
CA ALA A 14 -0.61 -15.77 8.93
C ALA A 14 0.85 -16.28 8.89
N PRO A 15 1.26 -17.25 9.75
CA PRO A 15 2.59 -17.84 9.67
C PRO A 15 2.86 -18.51 8.33
N ILE A 16 1.87 -19.22 7.78
CA ILE A 16 2.00 -19.92 6.50
C ILE A 16 2.24 -18.92 5.37
N LEU A 17 1.44 -17.86 5.30
CA LEU A 17 1.59 -16.81 4.31
C LEU A 17 2.95 -16.11 4.42
N TYR A 18 3.32 -15.71 5.64
CA TYR A 18 4.58 -15.04 5.93
C TYR A 18 5.79 -15.88 5.51
N HIS A 19 5.87 -17.13 5.97
CA HIS A 19 6.99 -18.01 5.65
C HIS A 19 7.00 -18.44 4.18
N ALA A 20 5.84 -18.72 3.58
CA ALA A 20 5.76 -19.06 2.16
C ALA A 20 6.27 -17.90 1.30
N PHE A 21 5.86 -16.67 1.60
CA PHE A 21 6.34 -15.48 0.90
C PHE A 21 7.86 -15.31 1.02
N LEU A 22 8.43 -15.44 2.22
CA LEU A 22 9.88 -15.32 2.42
C LEU A 22 10.68 -16.44 1.74
N ASN A 23 10.18 -17.68 1.70
CA ASN A 23 10.95 -18.86 1.29
C ASN A 23 10.77 -19.24 -0.19
N GLU A 24 9.55 -19.50 -0.63
CA GLU A 24 9.26 -19.99 -1.99
C GLU A 24 8.57 -18.92 -2.85
N GLY A 25 7.98 -17.93 -2.20
CA GLY A 25 7.08 -16.96 -2.79
C GLY A 25 5.66 -17.51 -2.89
N ILE A 26 4.70 -16.60 -2.97
CA ILE A 26 3.30 -16.97 -3.17
C ILE A 26 3.07 -17.13 -4.67
N HIS A 27 2.71 -18.34 -5.10
CA HIS A 27 2.69 -18.73 -6.51
C HIS A 27 4.06 -18.53 -7.20
N GLY A 28 5.15 -18.78 -6.46
CA GLY A 28 6.53 -18.69 -6.97
C GLY A 28 7.01 -17.25 -7.18
N ARG A 29 6.37 -16.26 -6.53
CA ARG A 29 6.67 -14.83 -6.67
C ARG A 29 6.84 -14.15 -5.33
N LYS A 30 7.79 -13.21 -5.29
CA LYS A 30 8.19 -12.47 -4.10
C LYS A 30 8.46 -10.99 -4.38
N ASP A 31 8.41 -10.60 -5.65
CA ASP A 31 8.83 -9.29 -6.09
C ASP A 31 7.70 -8.28 -5.95
N MET A 32 7.96 -7.24 -5.17
CA MET A 32 7.14 -6.04 -5.18
C MET A 32 7.74 -4.98 -6.10
N PRO A 33 6.92 -4.20 -6.82
CA PRO A 33 7.43 -3.21 -7.76
C PRO A 33 8.29 -2.11 -7.10
N GLU A 34 8.08 -1.85 -5.81
CA GLU A 34 8.85 -0.92 -4.97
C GLU A 34 10.18 -1.47 -4.43
N ASP A 35 10.46 -2.77 -4.52
CA ASP A 35 11.70 -3.38 -4.02
C ASP A 35 12.96 -2.87 -4.74
N ARG A 36 12.77 -2.33 -5.94
CA ARG A 36 13.84 -1.91 -6.83
C ARG A 36 13.94 -0.38 -6.87
N PRO A 37 14.94 0.22 -6.21
CA PRO A 37 15.25 1.63 -6.39
C PRO A 37 15.73 1.91 -7.83
N PRO A 38 15.72 3.18 -8.27
CA PRO A 38 16.34 3.57 -9.53
C PRO A 38 17.84 3.23 -9.58
N ALA A 39 18.39 3.10 -10.78
CA ALA A 39 19.80 2.79 -10.98
C ALA A 39 20.73 3.81 -10.26
N GLY A 40 21.65 3.30 -9.44
CA GLY A 40 22.62 4.10 -8.69
C GLY A 40 22.08 4.73 -7.39
N VAL A 41 20.80 4.57 -7.07
CA VAL A 41 20.22 5.06 -5.81
C VAL A 41 20.47 4.06 -4.70
N ILE A 42 21.07 4.53 -3.60
CA ILE A 42 21.37 3.71 -2.43
C ILE A 42 20.11 3.53 -1.60
N THR A 43 19.77 2.28 -1.25
CA THR A 43 18.64 1.98 -0.37
C THR A 43 18.77 2.74 0.96
N GLY A 44 17.74 3.53 1.28
CA GLY A 44 17.63 4.32 2.51
C GLY A 44 18.28 5.70 2.44
N SER A 45 18.89 6.07 1.29
CA SER A 45 19.34 7.43 1.05
C SER A 45 18.16 8.41 0.96
N LEU A 46 18.46 9.71 1.05
CA LEU A 46 17.47 10.77 0.84
C LEU A 46 16.77 10.61 -0.52
N GLU A 47 17.54 10.35 -1.59
CA GLU A 47 16.96 10.15 -2.92
C GLU A 47 16.02 8.94 -2.96
N HIS A 48 16.35 7.86 -2.25
CA HIS A 48 15.48 6.69 -2.16
C HIS A 48 14.17 7.01 -1.44
N LEU A 49 14.24 7.68 -0.30
CA LEU A 49 13.06 8.02 0.49
C LEU A 49 12.15 9.00 -0.24
N LEU A 50 12.72 9.97 -0.97
CA LEU A 50 11.96 10.87 -1.85
C LEU A 50 11.31 10.11 -3.00
N PHE A 51 12.06 9.20 -3.64
CA PHE A 51 11.53 8.33 -4.70
C PHE A 51 10.34 7.50 -4.22
N LEU A 52 10.46 6.82 -3.08
CA LEU A 52 9.36 6.06 -2.48
C LEU A 52 8.15 6.94 -2.17
N THR A 53 8.39 8.05 -1.46
CA THR A 53 7.33 8.94 -0.95
C THR A 53 6.53 9.57 -2.07
N LEU A 54 7.19 10.13 -3.08
CA LEU A 54 6.50 10.77 -4.20
C LEU A 54 5.80 9.74 -5.08
N THR A 55 6.44 8.60 -5.36
CA THR A 55 5.84 7.55 -6.20
C THR A 55 4.58 6.97 -5.55
N VAL A 56 4.63 6.60 -4.26
CA VAL A 56 3.47 6.02 -3.58
C VAL A 56 2.32 7.02 -3.41
N SER A 57 2.61 8.33 -3.35
CA SER A 57 1.57 9.36 -3.26
C SER A 57 0.57 9.32 -4.42
N ILE A 58 0.95 8.74 -5.56
CA ILE A 58 0.10 8.54 -6.73
C ILE A 58 -0.20 7.07 -7.06
N ASP A 59 0.00 6.16 -6.10
CA ASP A 59 -0.25 4.71 -6.24
C ASP A 59 -1.71 4.31 -5.96
N TYR A 60 -2.61 4.88 -6.76
CA TYR A 60 -4.04 4.63 -6.65
C TYR A 60 -4.69 4.39 -8.01
N GLN A 61 -5.67 3.47 -8.04
CA GLN A 61 -6.51 3.19 -9.23
C GLN A 61 -5.72 2.90 -10.52
N ARG A 62 -4.58 2.23 -10.41
CA ARG A 62 -3.68 1.88 -11.52
C ARG A 62 -2.94 0.57 -11.24
N ASP A 63 -2.26 0.08 -12.27
CA ASP A 63 -1.31 -1.04 -12.10
C ASP A 63 -0.03 -0.53 -11.42
N ALA A 64 0.34 -1.16 -10.32
CA ALA A 64 1.49 -0.78 -9.51
C ALA A 64 2.81 -0.99 -10.28
N HIS A 65 3.02 -2.13 -10.97
CA HIS A 65 4.27 -2.34 -11.71
C HIS A 65 4.48 -1.27 -12.77
N ALA A 66 3.44 -0.96 -13.54
CA ALA A 66 3.50 0.10 -14.54
C ALA A 66 3.81 1.48 -13.93
N LEU A 67 3.29 1.79 -12.73
CA LEU A 67 3.62 3.03 -12.02
C LEU A 67 5.10 3.08 -11.66
N TRP A 68 5.59 2.08 -10.92
CA TRP A 68 6.94 2.05 -10.38
C TRP A 68 8.00 1.95 -11.50
N ASP A 69 7.71 1.23 -12.59
CA ASP A 69 8.55 1.22 -13.79
C ASP A 69 8.62 2.61 -14.44
N SER A 70 7.48 3.30 -14.53
CA SER A 70 7.43 4.66 -15.08
C SER A 70 8.15 5.65 -14.18
N ALA A 71 8.06 5.49 -12.85
CA ALA A 71 8.77 6.31 -11.88
C ALA A 71 10.28 6.15 -12.03
N ARG A 72 10.78 4.90 -12.14
CA ARG A 72 12.20 4.64 -12.40
C ARG A 72 12.68 5.28 -13.69
N ARG A 73 11.97 5.08 -14.82
CA ARG A 73 12.31 5.74 -16.09
C ARG A 73 12.34 7.27 -15.97
N THR A 74 11.40 7.84 -15.23
CA THR A 74 11.34 9.30 -14.98
C THR A 74 12.52 9.78 -14.14
N TYR A 75 12.94 9.00 -13.14
CA TYR A 75 14.08 9.31 -12.31
C TYR A 75 15.41 9.15 -13.07
N GLU A 76 15.50 8.14 -13.93
CA GLU A 76 16.72 7.78 -14.67
C GLU A 76 16.95 8.69 -15.89
N ASP A 77 15.91 9.32 -16.43
CA ASP A 77 16.02 10.35 -17.46
C ASP A 77 16.55 11.68 -16.86
N PRO A 78 17.74 12.16 -17.28
CA PRO A 78 18.31 13.41 -16.77
C PRO A 78 17.40 14.63 -16.95
N GLU A 79 16.53 14.65 -17.97
CA GLU A 79 15.63 15.77 -18.24
C GLU A 79 14.45 15.82 -17.27
N THR A 80 14.07 14.69 -16.66
CA THR A 80 12.93 14.61 -15.73
C THR A 80 13.31 14.24 -14.31
N ARG A 81 14.57 13.87 -14.04
CA ARG A 81 15.06 13.52 -12.69
C ARG A 81 14.74 14.57 -11.64
N TYR A 82 14.76 15.85 -12.02
CA TYR A 82 14.44 16.97 -11.14
C TYR A 82 13.05 16.85 -10.49
N LEU A 83 12.14 16.06 -11.07
CA LEU A 83 10.81 15.83 -10.50
C LEU A 83 10.85 15.16 -9.13
N PHE A 84 11.98 14.53 -8.76
CA PHE A 84 12.18 13.90 -7.46
C PHE A 84 12.97 14.76 -6.48
N ASP A 85 13.30 16.00 -6.85
CA ASP A 85 13.96 16.98 -5.99
C ASP A 85 12.96 18.09 -5.59
N PRO A 86 12.48 18.11 -4.34
CA PRO A 86 11.60 19.16 -3.84
C PRO A 86 12.08 20.59 -4.09
N ALA A 87 13.39 20.85 -3.96
CA ALA A 87 13.96 22.19 -4.14
C ALA A 87 13.90 22.61 -5.61
N ALA A 88 14.21 21.70 -6.54
CA ALA A 88 14.10 21.96 -7.97
C ALA A 88 12.64 22.26 -8.38
N LEU A 89 11.66 21.53 -7.81
CA LEU A 89 10.24 21.69 -8.12
C LEU A 89 9.66 23.07 -7.75
N GLN A 90 10.26 23.77 -6.78
CA GLN A 90 9.75 25.06 -6.30
C GLN A 90 9.60 26.10 -7.42
N ASN A 91 10.55 26.10 -8.36
CA ASN A 91 10.64 27.10 -9.43
C ASN A 91 10.12 26.61 -10.79
N VAL A 92 9.58 25.39 -10.85
CA VAL A 92 9.10 24.79 -12.10
C VAL A 92 7.63 25.14 -12.33
N PRO A 93 7.27 25.70 -13.51
CA PRO A 93 5.88 25.96 -13.87
C PRO A 93 5.05 24.67 -13.86
N PHE A 94 3.78 24.77 -13.42
CA PHE A 94 2.90 23.61 -13.29
C PHE A 94 2.70 22.86 -14.62
N ASP A 95 2.51 23.60 -15.73
CA ASP A 95 2.32 23.01 -17.06
C ASP A 95 3.55 22.24 -17.55
N ARG A 96 4.75 22.71 -17.23
CA ARG A 96 5.99 21.98 -17.51
C ARG A 96 6.05 20.68 -16.71
N MET A 97 5.74 20.74 -15.41
CA MET A 97 5.70 19.57 -14.55
C MET A 97 4.69 18.52 -15.05
N MET A 98 3.52 18.97 -15.52
CA MET A 98 2.52 18.08 -16.12
C MET A 98 3.07 17.34 -17.36
N GLN A 99 3.75 18.05 -18.25
CA GLN A 99 4.35 17.47 -19.46
C GLN A 99 5.45 16.45 -19.09
N ASP A 100 6.34 16.84 -18.17
CA ASP A 100 7.48 16.01 -17.77
C ASP A 100 7.03 14.76 -16.99
N LEU A 101 5.99 14.85 -16.15
CA LEU A 101 5.36 13.69 -15.51
C LEU A 101 4.67 12.74 -16.52
N GLN A 102 4.28 13.21 -17.70
CA GLN A 102 3.68 12.37 -18.74
C GLN A 102 4.68 11.71 -19.67
N ARG A 103 5.89 12.28 -19.80
CA ARG A 103 6.92 11.81 -20.73
C ARG A 103 7.16 10.30 -20.67
N HIS A 104 7.26 9.75 -19.46
CA HIS A 104 7.45 8.31 -19.21
C HIS A 104 6.19 7.60 -18.73
N LYS A 105 5.02 8.24 -18.87
CA LYS A 105 3.70 7.77 -18.40
C LYS A 105 3.59 7.60 -16.88
N LEU A 106 4.38 8.37 -16.13
CA LEU A 106 4.31 8.38 -14.67
C LEU A 106 2.94 8.90 -14.21
N SER A 107 2.47 10.01 -14.75
CA SER A 107 1.09 10.45 -14.51
C SER A 107 0.06 9.76 -15.42
N LYS A 108 -1.02 9.27 -14.81
CA LYS A 108 -2.22 8.76 -15.50
C LYS A 108 -3.34 9.80 -15.51
N LYS A 109 -3.49 10.57 -14.43
CA LYS A 109 -4.46 11.66 -14.28
C LYS A 109 -3.71 12.99 -14.22
N ILE A 110 -3.27 13.47 -15.38
CA ILE A 110 -2.26 14.56 -15.53
C ILE A 110 -2.37 15.69 -14.51
N HIS A 111 -3.51 16.40 -14.47
CA HIS A 111 -3.68 17.53 -13.56
C HIS A 111 -3.68 17.11 -12.09
N HIS A 112 -4.32 15.98 -11.78
CA HIS A 112 -4.51 15.53 -10.42
C HIS A 112 -3.22 14.94 -9.82
N ASP A 113 -2.52 14.08 -10.56
CA ASP A 113 -1.25 13.51 -10.12
C ASP A 113 -0.19 14.61 -9.99
N THR A 114 -0.14 15.56 -10.91
CA THR A 114 0.80 16.71 -10.81
C THR A 114 0.49 17.55 -9.58
N PHE A 115 -0.79 17.79 -9.27
CA PHE A 115 -1.19 18.50 -8.06
C PHE A 115 -0.73 17.75 -6.79
N ILE A 116 -0.94 16.43 -6.73
CA ILE A 116 -0.53 15.60 -5.59
C ILE A 116 0.99 15.65 -5.43
N TRP A 117 1.71 15.34 -6.51
CA TRP A 117 3.17 15.28 -6.56
C TRP A 117 3.81 16.59 -6.10
N ARG A 118 3.36 17.71 -6.69
CA ARG A 118 3.85 19.04 -6.33
C ARG A 118 3.53 19.40 -4.89
N THR A 119 2.31 19.11 -4.43
CA THR A 119 1.87 19.44 -3.07
C THR A 119 2.73 18.69 -2.05
N VAL A 120 2.85 17.36 -2.17
CA VAL A 120 3.67 16.55 -1.25
C VAL A 120 5.13 17.00 -1.25
N ALA A 121 5.73 17.19 -2.43
CA ALA A 121 7.13 17.62 -2.51
C ALA A 121 7.35 18.99 -1.87
N LEU A 122 6.50 19.98 -2.17
CA LEU A 122 6.67 21.33 -1.62
C LEU A 122 6.32 21.40 -0.12
N THR A 123 5.42 20.55 0.37
CA THR A 123 5.21 20.37 1.82
C THR A 123 6.50 19.88 2.47
N LEU A 124 7.10 18.80 1.95
CA LEU A 124 8.38 18.27 2.45
C LEU A 124 9.47 19.34 2.44
N LEU A 125 9.60 20.11 1.36
CA LEU A 125 10.56 21.22 1.30
C LEU A 125 10.33 22.25 2.39
N LYS A 126 9.12 22.80 2.46
CA LYS A 126 8.82 23.97 3.29
C LYS A 126 8.79 23.67 4.79
N LYS A 127 8.25 22.52 5.18
CA LYS A 127 8.08 22.14 6.59
C LYS A 127 9.24 21.30 7.11
N TRP A 128 9.91 20.55 6.24
CA TRP A 128 10.84 19.49 6.63
C TRP A 128 12.19 19.55 5.89
N GLY A 129 12.50 20.67 5.23
CA GLY A 129 13.78 20.89 4.55
C GLY A 129 14.02 19.98 3.34
N GLY A 130 12.96 19.36 2.81
CA GLY A 130 13.02 18.43 1.67
C GLY A 130 13.41 17.00 2.05
N ASP A 131 13.52 16.69 3.35
CA ASP A 131 13.91 15.38 3.84
C ASP A 131 12.75 14.71 4.60
N PRO A 132 12.19 13.59 4.10
CA PRO A 132 11.16 12.85 4.81
C PRO A 132 11.56 12.44 6.24
N ARG A 133 12.84 12.25 6.52
CA ARG A 133 13.33 11.87 7.86
C ARG A 133 13.13 12.96 8.89
N ASN A 134 13.14 14.24 8.49
CA ASN A 134 12.85 15.34 9.41
C ASN A 134 11.37 15.34 9.83
N PHE A 135 10.47 14.98 8.92
CA PHE A 135 9.07 14.76 9.27
C PHE A 135 8.91 13.57 10.23
N LEU A 136 9.56 12.43 9.93
CA LEU A 136 9.53 11.26 10.82
C LEU A 136 10.08 11.58 12.22
N ALA A 137 11.19 12.32 12.30
CA ALA A 137 11.79 12.75 13.56
C ALA A 137 10.88 13.71 14.34
N ALA A 138 10.18 14.62 13.66
CA ALA A 138 9.20 15.50 14.31
C ALA A 138 7.97 14.77 14.84
N CYS A 139 7.69 13.57 14.33
CA CYS A 139 6.68 12.66 14.85
C CYS A 139 7.26 11.67 15.89
N ASP A 140 8.46 11.91 16.43
CA ASP A 140 9.17 11.01 17.34
C ASP A 140 9.32 9.58 16.79
N TRP A 141 9.39 9.44 15.47
CA TRP A 141 9.39 8.17 14.76
C TRP A 141 8.21 7.26 15.13
N ASN A 142 7.09 7.82 15.59
CA ASN A 142 5.93 7.07 16.02
C ASN A 142 4.95 6.88 14.85
N ALA A 143 4.67 5.63 14.47
CA ALA A 143 3.83 5.33 13.33
C ALA A 143 2.39 5.88 13.45
N VAL A 144 1.82 5.93 14.67
CA VAL A 144 0.48 6.48 14.89
C VAL A 144 0.50 7.98 14.65
N THR A 145 1.45 8.69 15.27
CA THR A 145 1.62 10.14 15.10
C THR A 145 1.90 10.52 13.65
N ILE A 146 2.73 9.73 12.94
CA ILE A 146 2.97 9.90 11.50
C ILE A 146 1.63 9.86 10.73
N LEU A 147 0.81 8.83 10.95
CA LEU A 147 -0.48 8.70 10.24
C LEU A 147 -1.47 9.82 10.60
N GLU A 148 -1.44 10.33 11.83
CA GLU A 148 -2.25 11.47 12.25
C GLU A 148 -1.85 12.74 11.50
N HIS A 149 -0.56 13.07 11.45
CA HIS A 149 -0.08 14.22 10.69
C HIS A 149 -0.35 14.09 9.18
N LEU A 150 -0.15 12.91 8.60
CA LEU A 150 -0.55 12.68 7.20
C LEU A 150 -2.03 12.97 6.98
N ARG A 151 -2.90 12.55 7.92
CA ARG A 151 -4.35 12.69 7.83
C ARG A 151 -4.82 14.14 7.96
N ASP A 152 -4.20 14.88 8.89
CA ASP A 152 -4.76 16.10 9.46
C ASP A 152 -3.98 17.38 9.11
N ASP A 153 -2.71 17.29 8.69
CA ASP A 153 -1.91 18.48 8.41
C ASP A 153 -2.39 19.22 7.16
N GLN A 154 -2.45 20.54 7.29
CA GLN A 154 -2.89 21.46 6.24
C GLN A 154 -1.99 22.70 6.17
N HIS A 155 -2.07 23.38 5.03
CA HIS A 155 -1.55 24.72 4.85
C HIS A 155 -2.55 25.56 4.04
N PHE A 156 -2.45 26.89 4.18
CA PHE A 156 -3.16 27.82 3.31
C PHE A 156 -2.35 28.04 2.02
N ASP A 157 -2.92 27.74 0.86
CA ASP A 157 -2.25 27.85 -0.44
C ASP A 157 -2.39 29.23 -1.11
N GLY A 158 -2.92 30.21 -0.37
CA GLY A 158 -3.27 31.53 -0.87
C GLY A 158 -4.74 31.65 -1.32
N LYS A 159 -5.47 30.54 -1.45
CA LYS A 159 -6.87 30.50 -1.85
C LYS A 159 -7.75 29.74 -0.86
N ARG A 160 -7.27 28.61 -0.35
CA ARG A 160 -8.00 27.75 0.60
C ARG A 160 -7.04 26.97 1.50
N LEU A 161 -7.61 26.34 2.53
CA LEU A 161 -6.90 25.27 3.23
C LEU A 161 -6.77 24.07 2.30
N THR A 162 -5.53 23.60 2.16
CA THR A 162 -5.14 22.47 1.33
C THR A 162 -4.39 21.49 2.21
N TRP A 163 -4.71 20.20 2.08
CA TRP A 163 -4.01 19.13 2.79
C TRP A 163 -2.55 19.08 2.34
N ASP A 164 -1.67 18.92 3.31
CA ASP A 164 -0.23 18.81 3.10
C ASP A 164 0.17 17.56 2.33
N PHE A 165 -0.57 16.47 2.59
CA PHE A 165 -0.26 15.12 2.14
C PHE A 165 -1.46 14.51 1.39
N PRO A 166 -1.87 15.09 0.25
CA PRO A 166 -2.96 14.53 -0.55
C PRO A 166 -2.64 13.07 -0.92
N PHE A 167 -3.66 12.20 -0.87
CA PHE A 167 -3.59 10.74 -1.00
C PHE A 167 -2.81 9.99 0.08
N LEU A 168 -1.61 10.43 0.46
CA LEU A 168 -0.87 9.89 1.61
C LEU A 168 -1.72 9.94 2.90
N ARG A 169 -2.61 10.93 3.03
CA ARG A 169 -3.61 11.04 4.11
C ARG A 169 -4.66 9.92 4.16
N GLY A 170 -4.75 9.09 3.13
CA GLY A 170 -5.80 8.09 2.96
C GLY A 170 -5.56 6.81 3.77
N PRO A 171 -6.62 6.06 4.11
CA PRO A 171 -6.57 4.88 4.97
C PRO A 171 -5.93 3.62 4.33
N LYS A 172 -5.37 3.77 3.12
CA LYS A 172 -4.60 2.75 2.41
C LYS A 172 -3.16 3.24 2.17
N ILE A 173 -3.02 4.39 1.50
CA ILE A 173 -1.73 4.86 1.01
C ILE A 173 -0.81 5.33 2.15
N GLY A 174 -1.33 5.97 3.20
CA GLY A 174 -0.54 6.33 4.37
C GLY A 174 0.09 5.11 5.06
N PRO A 175 -0.71 4.11 5.45
CA PRO A 175 -0.20 2.86 6.00
C PRO A 175 0.77 2.10 5.07
N LEU A 176 0.49 2.09 3.75
CA LEU A 176 1.39 1.51 2.76
C LEU A 176 2.74 2.24 2.72
N TRP A 177 2.74 3.57 2.77
CA TRP A 177 3.98 4.35 2.82
C TRP A 177 4.79 4.06 4.08
N VAL A 178 4.15 3.98 5.25
CA VAL A 178 4.85 3.61 6.50
C VAL A 178 5.46 2.20 6.40
N ARG A 179 4.72 1.23 5.82
CA ARG A 179 5.25 -0.11 5.54
C ARG A 179 6.48 -0.05 4.61
N MET A 180 6.39 0.71 3.52
CA MET A 180 7.49 0.84 2.55
C MET A 180 8.73 1.51 3.14
N LEU A 181 8.57 2.50 4.04
CA LEU A 181 9.72 3.09 4.73
C LEU A 181 10.48 2.04 5.53
N ARG A 182 9.78 1.16 6.24
CA ARG A 182 10.37 0.03 6.98
C ARG A 182 10.99 -1.00 6.02
N ASP A 183 10.22 -1.51 5.07
CA ASP A 183 10.59 -2.68 4.27
C ASP A 183 11.58 -2.35 3.16
N ASN A 184 11.29 -1.30 2.39
CA ASN A 184 12.07 -0.87 1.24
C ASN A 184 13.08 0.19 1.65
N GLY A 185 12.65 1.19 2.42
CA GLY A 185 13.49 2.31 2.87
C GLY A 185 14.51 1.95 3.95
N LYS A 186 14.38 0.80 4.61
CA LYS A 186 15.21 0.37 5.75
C LYS A 186 15.25 1.39 6.89
N VAL A 187 14.12 2.06 7.11
CA VAL A 187 13.93 2.97 8.25
C VAL A 187 13.46 2.15 9.44
N GLU A 188 14.41 1.65 10.23
CA GLU A 188 14.15 0.69 11.31
C GLU A 188 13.64 1.35 12.60
N ASP A 189 13.84 2.65 12.77
CA ASP A 189 13.52 3.39 14.01
C ASP A 189 12.01 3.67 14.20
N ILE A 190 11.16 3.33 13.22
CA ILE A 190 9.71 3.59 13.32
C ILE A 190 9.09 2.66 14.37
N SER A 191 8.57 3.27 15.44
CA SER A 191 7.91 2.60 16.56
C SER A 191 6.40 2.46 16.36
N ASN A 192 5.77 1.60 17.15
CA ASN A 192 4.31 1.36 17.16
C ASN A 192 3.72 0.88 15.83
N LEU A 193 4.52 0.16 15.02
CA LEU A 193 4.10 -0.38 13.73
C LEU A 193 2.94 -1.39 13.83
N GLU A 194 2.78 -2.06 14.98
CA GLU A 194 1.64 -2.93 15.28
C GLU A 194 0.29 -2.21 15.29
N ASN A 195 0.31 -0.88 15.43
CA ASN A 195 -0.89 -0.04 15.37
C ASN A 195 -1.19 0.50 13.96
N VAL A 196 -0.30 0.27 12.99
CA VAL A 196 -0.54 0.63 11.60
C VAL A 196 -1.50 -0.39 10.98
N PRO A 197 -2.66 0.06 10.45
CA PRO A 197 -3.58 -0.86 9.80
C PRO A 197 -2.98 -1.42 8.51
N ILE A 198 -3.24 -2.69 8.21
CA ILE A 198 -2.86 -3.27 6.91
C ILE A 198 -3.47 -2.44 5.75
N PRO A 199 -2.70 -2.09 4.71
CA PRO A 199 -3.17 -1.22 3.62
C PRO A 199 -4.12 -1.99 2.67
N VAL A 200 -5.38 -2.14 3.09
CA VAL A 200 -6.37 -2.92 2.34
C VAL A 200 -6.67 -2.28 0.99
N ASP A 201 -6.44 -3.07 -0.06
CA ASP A 201 -6.96 -2.84 -1.41
C ASP A 201 -7.84 -4.02 -1.86
N VAL A 202 -8.24 -4.00 -3.14
CA VAL A 202 -9.06 -5.07 -3.72
C VAL A 202 -8.37 -6.44 -3.69
N HIS A 203 -7.05 -6.49 -3.71
CA HIS A 203 -6.29 -7.73 -3.67
C HIS A 203 -6.23 -8.28 -2.25
N VAL A 204 -5.84 -7.46 -1.27
CA VAL A 204 -5.81 -7.83 0.16
C VAL A 204 -7.20 -8.27 0.63
N ALA A 205 -8.24 -7.50 0.27
CA ALA A 205 -9.62 -7.86 0.61
C ALA A 205 -10.03 -9.19 -0.05
N LYS A 206 -9.80 -9.36 -1.36
CA LYS A 206 -10.17 -10.59 -2.07
C LYS A 206 -9.47 -11.83 -1.52
N ALA A 207 -8.18 -11.74 -1.20
CA ALA A 207 -7.45 -12.84 -0.55
C ALA A 207 -8.07 -13.17 0.82
N THR A 208 -8.29 -12.15 1.66
CA THR A 208 -8.87 -12.32 3.00
C THR A 208 -10.25 -12.98 2.96
N LEU A 209 -11.12 -12.53 2.05
CA LEU A 209 -12.45 -13.10 1.84
C LEU A 209 -12.38 -14.52 1.27
N ALA A 210 -11.46 -14.79 0.33
CA ALA A 210 -11.28 -16.13 -0.24
C ALA A 210 -10.77 -17.13 0.80
N LEU A 211 -9.94 -16.68 1.75
CA LEU A 211 -9.52 -17.46 2.91
C LEU A 211 -10.64 -17.65 3.94
N GLY A 212 -11.80 -17.02 3.79
CA GLY A 212 -12.90 -17.11 4.76
C GLY A 212 -12.57 -16.54 6.13
N ILE A 213 -11.61 -15.62 6.21
CA ILE A 213 -11.26 -14.89 7.43
C ILE A 213 -12.38 -13.89 7.77
N VAL A 214 -12.94 -13.27 6.73
CA VAL A 214 -14.18 -12.51 6.79
C VAL A 214 -15.19 -13.28 5.94
N LYS A 215 -16.26 -13.79 6.56
CA LYS A 215 -17.27 -14.65 5.90
C LYS A 215 -18.69 -14.24 6.27
N GLY A 216 -19.69 -14.87 5.65
CA GLY A 216 -21.11 -14.58 5.82
C GLY A 216 -21.73 -13.86 4.62
N THR A 217 -22.76 -13.06 4.89
CA THR A 217 -23.54 -12.36 3.85
C THR A 217 -23.42 -10.84 3.97
N TYR A 218 -22.91 -10.20 2.92
CA TYR A 218 -22.76 -8.75 2.82
C TYR A 218 -23.01 -8.24 1.40
N HIS A 219 -23.81 -7.18 1.29
CA HIS A 219 -24.01 -6.41 0.07
C HIS A 219 -23.83 -4.94 0.42
N GLY A 220 -22.85 -4.27 -0.19
CA GLY A 220 -22.58 -2.87 0.14
C GLY A 220 -21.29 -2.33 -0.46
N SER A 221 -20.73 -1.32 0.20
CA SER A 221 -19.51 -0.66 -0.24
C SER A 221 -18.26 -1.49 0.10
N LEU A 222 -17.20 -1.30 -0.70
CA LEU A 222 -15.89 -1.93 -0.42
C LEU A 222 -15.33 -1.48 0.93
N GLU A 223 -15.45 -0.19 1.27
CA GLU A 223 -14.97 0.36 2.55
C GLU A 223 -15.61 -0.34 3.76
N GLY A 224 -16.88 -0.73 3.65
CA GLY A 224 -17.55 -1.48 4.71
C GLY A 224 -16.84 -2.79 5.01
N VAL A 225 -16.40 -3.54 3.99
CA VAL A 225 -15.63 -4.79 4.18
C VAL A 225 -14.17 -4.53 4.56
N TYR A 226 -13.56 -3.45 4.07
CA TYR A 226 -12.17 -3.14 4.39
C TYR A 226 -11.95 -2.90 5.90
N ALA A 227 -12.92 -2.34 6.61
CA ALA A 227 -12.88 -2.24 8.06
C ALA A 227 -12.76 -3.62 8.74
N PHE A 228 -13.63 -4.57 8.38
CA PHE A 228 -13.56 -5.95 8.88
C PHE A 228 -12.24 -6.65 8.54
N VAL A 229 -11.69 -6.41 7.35
CA VAL A 229 -10.39 -6.97 6.95
C VAL A 229 -9.28 -6.42 7.86
N ARG A 230 -9.23 -5.11 8.10
CA ARG A 230 -8.25 -4.50 9.01
C ARG A 230 -8.37 -5.07 10.42
N ASP A 231 -9.60 -5.16 10.93
CA ASP A 231 -9.87 -5.66 12.28
C ASP A 231 -9.47 -7.13 12.43
N ALA A 232 -9.80 -7.97 11.44
CA ALA A 232 -9.45 -9.39 11.46
C ALA A 232 -7.93 -9.60 11.53
N TRP A 233 -7.17 -8.90 10.68
CA TRP A 233 -5.71 -9.04 10.67
C TRP A 233 -5.05 -8.39 11.89
N LYS A 234 -5.59 -7.29 12.42
CA LYS A 234 -5.08 -6.68 13.65
C LYS A 234 -5.27 -7.62 14.85
N GLN A 235 -6.46 -8.17 15.03
CA GLN A 235 -6.78 -9.03 16.16
C GLN A 235 -6.12 -10.41 16.03
N GLY A 236 -6.10 -10.97 14.82
CA GLY A 236 -5.70 -12.36 14.59
C GLY A 236 -4.20 -12.63 14.62
N VAL A 237 -3.36 -11.59 14.55
CA VAL A 237 -1.89 -11.72 14.62
C VAL A 237 -1.34 -11.49 16.03
N CYS A 238 -2.15 -11.04 17.00
CA CYS A 238 -1.67 -10.61 18.33
C CYS A 238 -0.79 -11.63 19.03
N ASP A 239 -1.12 -12.92 18.94
CA ASP A 239 -0.39 -14.02 19.59
C ASP A 239 0.48 -14.81 18.60
N VAL A 240 0.72 -14.25 17.41
CA VAL A 240 1.49 -14.88 16.35
C VAL A 240 2.91 -14.32 16.35
N SER A 241 3.90 -15.18 16.10
CA SER A 241 5.31 -14.79 15.98
C SER A 241 5.83 -15.04 14.57
N THR A 242 6.70 -14.13 14.11
CA THR A 242 7.50 -14.33 12.89
C THR A 242 8.70 -15.27 13.10
N GLY A 243 8.91 -15.71 14.35
CA GLY A 243 10.11 -16.40 14.82
C GLY A 243 11.21 -15.46 15.33
N LYS A 244 11.19 -14.18 14.94
CA LYS A 244 12.16 -13.17 15.37
C LYS A 244 11.55 -12.09 16.28
N ARG A 245 10.30 -11.72 16.00
CA ARG A 245 9.51 -10.73 16.74
C ARG A 245 8.02 -11.09 16.67
N PRO A 246 7.17 -10.50 17.53
CA PRO A 246 5.73 -10.55 17.35
C PRO A 246 5.35 -10.13 15.93
N MET A 247 4.40 -10.88 15.35
CA MET A 247 3.86 -10.58 14.03
C MET A 247 2.94 -9.37 14.13
N ILE A 248 2.95 -8.55 13.09
CA ILE A 248 2.01 -7.45 12.92
C ILE A 248 1.26 -7.59 11.60
N ALA A 249 0.11 -6.93 11.47
CA ALA A 249 -0.75 -7.07 10.30
C ALA A 249 -0.04 -6.68 8.98
N LEU A 250 0.93 -5.76 9.04
CA LEU A 250 1.75 -5.38 7.87
C LEU A 250 2.60 -6.53 7.31
N ASP A 251 2.93 -7.55 8.11
CA ASP A 251 3.85 -8.62 7.71
C ASP A 251 3.25 -9.58 6.68
N VAL A 252 1.92 -9.56 6.51
CA VAL A 252 1.20 -10.41 5.55
C VAL A 252 0.68 -9.66 4.33
N ASP A 253 0.88 -8.33 4.26
CA ASP A 253 0.35 -7.47 3.20
C ASP A 253 0.76 -7.96 1.80
N GLU A 254 2.06 -8.07 1.56
CA GLU A 254 2.60 -8.50 0.27
C GLU A 254 2.20 -9.94 -0.07
N ALA A 255 2.18 -10.84 0.92
CA ALA A 255 1.78 -12.23 0.74
C ALA A 255 0.31 -12.33 0.30
N LEU A 256 -0.59 -11.55 0.92
CA LEU A 256 -2.01 -11.49 0.55
C LEU A 256 -2.21 -10.88 -0.83
N TRP A 257 -1.47 -9.82 -1.13
CA TRP A 257 -1.51 -9.20 -2.44
C TRP A 257 -1.12 -10.18 -3.55
N HIS A 258 -0.03 -10.93 -3.35
CA HIS A 258 0.43 -11.96 -4.29
C HIS A 258 -0.57 -13.12 -4.41
N LEU A 259 -1.10 -13.60 -3.29
CA LEU A 259 -2.09 -14.67 -3.25
C LEU A 259 -3.31 -14.30 -4.12
N SER A 260 -3.75 -13.05 -4.02
CA SER A 260 -4.88 -12.55 -4.78
C SER A 260 -4.55 -12.32 -6.26
N LYS A 261 -3.43 -11.65 -6.55
CA LYS A 261 -3.06 -11.26 -7.90
C LYS A 261 -2.83 -12.46 -8.80
N PHE A 262 -2.14 -13.49 -8.31
CA PHE A 262 -1.75 -14.66 -9.10
C PHE A 262 -2.66 -15.88 -8.89
N GLY A 263 -3.47 -15.86 -7.81
CA GLY A 263 -4.40 -16.93 -7.45
C GLY A 263 -5.85 -16.48 -7.38
N CYS A 264 -6.27 -15.85 -6.28
CA CYS A 264 -7.69 -15.63 -5.95
C CYS A 264 -8.46 -14.81 -7.00
N THR A 265 -7.79 -14.01 -7.83
CA THR A 265 -8.44 -13.30 -8.94
C THR A 265 -8.99 -14.24 -10.01
N LYS A 266 -8.45 -15.46 -10.12
CA LYS A 266 -8.92 -16.51 -11.03
C LYS A 266 -10.08 -17.33 -10.45
N ARG A 267 -10.44 -17.13 -9.18
CA ARG A 267 -11.55 -17.82 -8.52
C ARG A 267 -12.86 -17.41 -9.19
N ASN A 268 -13.71 -18.39 -9.51
CA ASN A 268 -15.05 -18.14 -10.01
C ASN A 268 -15.84 -17.35 -8.97
N VAL A 269 -16.39 -16.21 -9.38
CA VAL A 269 -17.05 -15.26 -8.47
C VAL A 269 -18.35 -15.79 -7.87
N VAL A 270 -18.99 -16.79 -8.50
CA VAL A 270 -20.26 -17.40 -8.06
C VAL A 270 -20.01 -18.71 -7.32
N THR A 271 -19.35 -19.68 -7.96
CA THR A 271 -19.19 -21.04 -7.41
C THR A 271 -18.07 -21.12 -6.37
N GLY A 272 -17.09 -20.23 -6.47
CA GLY A 272 -15.88 -20.25 -5.66
C GLY A 272 -14.83 -21.28 -6.08
N GLU A 273 -15.03 -21.96 -7.21
CA GLU A 273 -14.02 -22.82 -7.81
C GLU A 273 -12.77 -22.03 -8.19
N CYS A 274 -11.60 -22.55 -7.85
CA CYS A 274 -10.33 -21.90 -8.12
C CYS A 274 -9.48 -22.82 -9.01
N PRO A 275 -9.13 -22.39 -10.25
CA PRO A 275 -8.41 -23.25 -11.19
C PRO A 275 -7.00 -23.58 -10.74
N VAL A 276 -6.40 -22.76 -9.86
CA VAL A 276 -5.06 -22.98 -9.30
C VAL A 276 -5.09 -23.58 -7.90
N LYS A 277 -6.25 -24.13 -7.45
CA LYS A 277 -6.40 -24.63 -6.08
C LYS A 277 -5.39 -25.71 -5.73
N ASN A 278 -5.12 -26.66 -6.63
CA ASN A 278 -4.28 -27.81 -6.30
C ASN A 278 -2.82 -27.44 -6.01
N GLU A 279 -2.34 -26.37 -6.65
CA GLU A 279 -0.98 -25.83 -6.54
C GLU A 279 -0.88 -24.69 -5.51
N CYS A 280 -2.01 -24.20 -4.99
CA CYS A 280 -2.01 -23.09 -4.04
C CYS A 280 -1.63 -23.55 -2.63
N ILE A 281 -0.69 -22.83 -2.00
CA ILE A 281 -0.27 -23.09 -0.62
C ILE A 281 -1.42 -22.96 0.39
N MET A 282 -2.41 -22.11 0.09
CA MET A 282 -3.56 -21.87 0.97
C MET A 282 -4.79 -22.73 0.68
N LYS A 283 -4.68 -23.77 -0.16
CA LYS A 283 -5.82 -24.55 -0.67
C LYS A 283 -6.74 -25.15 0.39
N GLY A 284 -6.19 -25.49 1.56
CA GLY A 284 -6.92 -26.07 2.69
C GLY A 284 -7.77 -25.06 3.47
N PHE A 285 -7.53 -23.76 3.28
CA PHE A 285 -8.20 -22.69 4.03
C PHE A 285 -9.31 -21.99 3.25
N CYS A 286 -9.33 -22.13 1.92
CA CYS A 286 -10.25 -21.38 1.08
C CYS A 286 -11.73 -21.72 1.35
N VAL A 287 -12.57 -20.69 1.47
CA VAL A 287 -14.02 -20.82 1.63
C VAL A 287 -14.72 -20.99 0.27
N LYS A 288 -15.86 -21.69 0.28
CA LYS A 288 -16.76 -21.79 -0.87
C LYS A 288 -17.70 -20.57 -0.92
N GLY A 289 -18.45 -20.45 -2.02
CA GLY A 289 -19.48 -19.41 -2.16
C GLY A 289 -19.04 -18.18 -2.94
N LYS A 290 -19.91 -17.19 -2.99
CA LYS A 290 -19.82 -16.05 -3.89
C LYS A 290 -18.98 -14.93 -3.29
N ILE A 291 -18.00 -14.46 -4.07
CA ILE A 291 -17.14 -13.33 -3.74
C ILE A 291 -17.02 -12.48 -5.00
N HIS A 292 -17.77 -11.38 -5.06
CA HIS A 292 -17.72 -10.43 -6.16
C HIS A 292 -17.32 -9.05 -5.64
N LEU A 293 -16.16 -8.55 -6.08
CA LEU A 293 -15.69 -7.19 -5.83
C LEU A 293 -15.66 -6.45 -7.16
N GLY A 294 -16.53 -5.44 -7.30
CA GLY A 294 -16.70 -4.68 -8.53
C GLY A 294 -16.70 -3.17 -8.27
N LYS A 295 -16.90 -2.41 -9.34
CA LYS A 295 -17.07 -0.94 -9.23
C LYS A 295 -18.35 -0.57 -8.48
N ASP A 296 -19.37 -1.42 -8.58
CA ASP A 296 -20.69 -1.21 -7.98
C ASP A 296 -20.77 -1.67 -6.51
N GLY A 297 -19.65 -2.13 -5.95
CA GLY A 297 -19.54 -2.57 -4.55
C GLY A 297 -19.12 -4.03 -4.42
N ILE A 298 -19.53 -4.65 -3.32
CA ILE A 298 -19.22 -6.03 -2.98
C ILE A 298 -20.50 -6.84 -2.76
N MET A 299 -20.51 -8.06 -3.29
CA MET A 299 -21.44 -9.12 -2.92
C MET A 299 -20.65 -10.29 -2.35
N LEU A 300 -20.88 -10.57 -1.08
CA LEU A 300 -20.32 -11.70 -0.35
C LEU A 300 -21.46 -12.60 0.11
N GLU A 301 -21.41 -13.87 -0.26
CA GLU A 301 -22.30 -14.92 0.23
C GLU A 301 -21.43 -16.17 0.45
N THR A 302 -20.87 -16.29 1.65
CA THR A 302 -19.89 -17.33 2.01
C THR A 302 -20.25 -17.94 3.36
N GLY A 303 -20.05 -19.25 3.51
CA GLY A 303 -20.36 -20.03 4.71
C GLY A 303 -19.64 -21.37 4.61
#